data_AF-A0A1H2WML0-F1
#
_entry.id   AF-A0A1H2WML0-F1
#
_cell.length_a   1.000
_cell.length_b   1.000
_cell.length_c   1.000
_cell.angle_alpha   90.00
_cell.angle_beta   90.00
_cell.angle_gamma   90.00
#
_symmetry.space_group_name_H-M   'P 1'
#
loop_
_entity.id
_entity.type
_entity.pdbx_description
1 polymer ?
#
loop_
_entity_poly.entity_id
_entity_poly.type
_entity_poly.pdbx_seq_one_letter_code
_entity_poly.pdbx_strand_id
1 'polypeptide(L)' 'MPATSTNGVCPGDRERWAVLSRHRTSQGEVTYRMCFCGRIGVFLDGREVRPPTRSPAR' A
#
# COMPACT_ATOMS: atom_id res chain seq x y z
N MET A 1 5.31 12.87 22.35
CA MET A 1 5.72 11.47 22.08
C MET A 1 6.11 11.42 20.60
N PRO A 2 7.36 11.10 20.23
CA PRO A 2 7.74 11.07 18.82
C PRO A 2 7.15 9.81 18.18
N ALA A 3 6.44 9.98 17.05
CA ALA A 3 6.05 8.88 16.19
C ALA A 3 7.32 8.31 15.54
N THR A 4 7.84 7.23 16.11
CA THR A 4 8.94 6.48 15.53
C THR A 4 8.43 5.90 14.21
N SER A 5 8.85 6.53 13.11
CA SER A 5 8.86 5.97 11.77
C SER A 5 9.74 4.73 11.79
N THR A 6 9.19 3.61 12.23
CA THR A 6 9.79 2.30 12.00
C THR A 6 9.42 1.94 10.57
N ASN A 7 10.42 1.71 9.72
CA ASN A 7 10.26 1.05 8.42
C ASN A 7 9.27 -0.12 8.59
N GLY A 8 8.01 0.10 8.21
CA GLY A 8 6.87 -0.67 8.70
C GLY A 8 6.77 -2.02 8.03
N VAL A 9 7.72 -2.91 8.29
CA VAL A 9 7.55 -4.33 8.01
C VAL A 9 6.45 -4.80 8.95
N CYS A 10 5.31 -5.21 8.39
CA CYS A 10 4.19 -5.76 9.15
C CYS A 10 4.69 -7.01 9.90
N PRO A 11 4.80 -7.00 11.24
CA PRO A 11 5.34 -8.13 11.97
C PRO A 11 4.21 -9.15 12.15
N GLY A 12 4.16 -10.12 11.25
CA GLY A 12 3.17 -11.20 11.28
C GLY A 12 3.23 -12.03 10.00
N ASP A 13 4.03 -13.09 10.06
CA ASP A 13 4.07 -14.25 9.16
C ASP A 13 2.99 -14.30 8.05
N ARG A 14 3.42 -14.12 6.79
CA ARG A 14 2.62 -14.43 5.58
C ARG A 14 1.34 -13.59 5.41
N GLU A 15 1.52 -12.28 5.35
CA GLU A 15 0.71 -11.27 4.63
C GLU A 15 -0.64 -11.72 4.04
N ARG A 16 -1.67 -11.84 4.89
CA ARG A 16 -3.07 -11.81 4.41
C ARG A 16 -3.47 -10.37 4.11
N TRP A 17 -3.20 -9.93 2.90
CA TRP A 17 -3.73 -8.68 2.36
C TRP A 17 -5.20 -8.85 1.98
N ALA A 18 -6.08 -8.02 2.54
CA ALA A 18 -7.46 -7.93 2.08
C ALA A 18 -7.56 -6.94 0.91
N VAL A 19 -8.20 -7.34 -0.19
CA VAL A 19 -8.46 -6.43 -1.31
C VAL A 19 -9.59 -5.49 -0.93
N LEU A 20 -9.32 -4.18 -0.93
CA LEU A 20 -10.33 -3.15 -0.68
C LEU A 20 -11.00 -2.72 -1.97
N SER A 21 -10.21 -2.50 -3.02
CA SER A 21 -10.72 -2.08 -4.31
C SER A 21 -9.73 -2.42 -5.42
N ARG A 22 -10.28 -2.57 -6.63
CA ARG A 22 -9.54 -2.90 -7.85
C ARG A 22 -10.06 -2.02 -8.98
N HIS A 23 -9.16 -1.44 -9.74
CA HIS A 23 -9.50 -0.60 -10.88
C HIS A 23 -8.49 -0.80 -12.01
N ARG A 24 -8.99 -0.79 -13.25
CA ARG A 24 -8.14 -0.92 -14.44
C ARG A 24 -7.78 0.47 -14.96
N THR A 25 -6.51 0.71 -15.20
CA THR A 25 -5.97 1.94 -15.76
C THR A 25 -5.30 1.67 -17.11
N SER A 26 -4.86 2.72 -17.81
CA SER A 26 -4.02 2.59 -19.01
C SER A 26 -2.64 2.00 -18.72
N GLN A 27 -2.19 2.03 -17.45
CA GLN A 27 -0.89 1.52 -17.01
C GLN A 27 -0.93 0.08 -16.50
N GLY A 28 -2.13 -0.47 -16.25
CA GLY A 28 -2.32 -1.80 -15.66
C GLY A 28 -3.49 -1.87 -14.67
N GLU A 29 -3.64 -3.02 -14.02
CA GLU A 29 -4.60 -3.20 -12.93
C GLU A 29 -4.00 -2.66 -11.62
N VAL A 30 -4.68 -1.69 -11.02
CA VAL A 30 -4.31 -1.18 -9.70
C VAL A 30 -5.23 -1.80 -8.65
N THR A 31 -4.63 -2.35 -7.60
CA THR A 31 -5.35 -2.92 -6.46
C THR A 31 -4.91 -2.23 -5.17
N TYR A 32 -5.87 -1.73 -4.40
CA TYR A 32 -5.63 -1.27 -3.04
C TYR A 32 -5.85 -2.44 -2.09
N ARG A 33 -4.89 -2.69 -1.22
CA ARG A 33 -4.97 -3.75 -0.23
C ARG A 33 -4.66 -3.24 1.16
N MET A 34 -5.26 -3.84 2.17
CA MET A 34 -5.02 -3.50 3.57
C MET A 34 -4.48 -4.72 4.33
N CYS A 35 -3.42 -4.54 5.12
CA CYS A 35 -2.98 -5.56 6.07
C CYS A 35 -3.90 -5.57 7.30
N PHE A 36 -3.88 -6.67 8.06
CA PHE A 36 -4.57 -6.72 9.36
C PHE A 36 -4.11 -5.61 10.34
N CYS A 37 -2.87 -5.14 10.19
CA CYS A 37 -2.31 -4.02 10.94
C CYS A 37 -2.82 -2.62 10.53
N GLY A 38 -3.76 -2.51 9.58
CA GLY A 38 -4.32 -1.24 9.13
C GLY A 38 -3.48 -0.46 8.10
N ARG A 39 -2.30 -0.94 7.72
CA ARG A 39 -1.51 -0.39 6.61
C ARG A 39 -2.19 -0.66 5.27
N ILE A 40 -2.29 0.38 4.45
CA ILE A 40 -2.75 0.28 3.07
C ILE A 40 -1.54 0.23 2.14
N GLY A 41 -1.52 -0.75 1.24
CA GLY A 41 -0.58 -0.89 0.15
C GLY A 41 -1.29 -0.70 -1.19
N VAL A 42 -0.60 -0.08 -2.13
CA VAL A 42 -1.07 0.09 -3.52
C VAL A 42 -0.27 -0.87 -4.38
N PHE A 43 -0.95 -1.64 -5.22
CA PHE A 43 -0.33 -2.63 -6.10
C PHE A 43 -0.68 -2.33 -7.55
N LEU A 44 0.30 -2.30 -8.44
CA LEU A 44 0.11 -2.23 -9.89
C LEU A 44 0.51 -3.59 -10.48
N ASP A 45 -0.41 -4.26 -11.16
CA ASP A 45 -0.24 -5.60 -11.73
C ASP A 45 0.36 -6.60 -10.72
N GLY A 46 -0.10 -6.50 -9.46
CA GLY A 46 0.34 -7.37 -8.37
C GLY A 46 1.66 -6.98 -7.70
N ARG A 47 2.34 -5.91 -8.13
CA ARG A 47 3.57 -5.38 -7.51
C ARG A 47 3.27 -4.18 -6.63
N GLU A 48 3.72 -4.18 -5.37
CA GLU A 48 3.54 -3.02 -4.48
C GLU A 48 4.28 -1.81 -5.09
N VAL A 49 3.55 -0.72 -5.29
CA VAL A 49 4.10 0.55 -5.76
C VAL A 49 4.05 1.55 -4.62
N ARG A 50 5.17 2.21 -4.37
CA ARG A 50 5.17 3.44 -3.57
C ARG A 50 4.66 4.55 -4.49
N PRO A 51 3.55 5.23 -4.16
CA PRO A 51 3.18 6.42 -4.91
C PRO A 51 4.39 7.37 -4.91
N PRO A 52 4.65 8.06 -6.04
CA PRO A 52 5.72 9.05 -6.05
C PRO A 52 5.47 10.01 -4.89
N THR A 53 6.50 10.29 -4.09
CA THR A 53 6.51 11.31 -3.04
C THR A 53 6.48 12.70 -3.68
N ARG A 54 5.47 12.96 -4.52
CA ARG A 54 5.08 14.30 -4.88
C ARG A 54 4.04 14.68 -3.84
N SER A 55 4.50 15.32 -2.77
CA SER A 55 3.61 16.10 -1.89
C SER A 55 2.65 16.88 -2.78
N PRO A 56 1.35 16.96 -2.46
CA PRO A 56 0.46 17.85 -3.18
C PRO A 56 1.07 19.25 -3.07
N ALA A 57 1.59 19.76 -4.19
CA ALA A 57 1.96 21.15 -4.31
C ALA A 57 0.64 21.91 -4.14
N ARG A 58 0.56 22.60 -3.00
CA ARG A 58 -0.57 23.42 -2.58
C ARG A 58 -0.71 24.63 -3.49
#